data_AF-A0A0C3K662-F1
#
_entry.id   AF-A0A0C3K662-F1
#
_cell.length_a   1.000
_cell.length_b   1.000
_cell.length_c   1.000
_cell.angle_alpha   90.00
_cell.angle_beta   90.00
_cell.angle_gamma   90.00
#
_symmetry.space_group_name_H-M   'P 1'
#
loop_
_entity.id
_entity.type
_entity.pdbx_description
1 polymer ?
#
loop_
_entity_poly.entity_id
_entity_poly.type
_entity_poly.pdbx_seq_one_letter_code
_entity_poly.pdbx_strand_id
1 'polypeptide(L)'
;SEQDRDSAEIDVFTGDLTKPEDVRRVFDKYGKGGIWGVIHVAAYKAVGESSEIPLTYYANNVSATVLLAQTMSAYECTKMVYSSSATVYGTPPIIPIPESTPLKADSVYGRTKVMSETILQDLCHSEPERWRTISLRYFNPAGAHPSGRIGEDPKGRPGNLLPLLSQMAIGRVKDSELKVFSNDYPTHDGTCVRDYLHVMDLAAGHLLALDALENTNHVAFANLPDRAKYKAYNLGRGKGQSVFDIVNAMKKATGKDFKTRVIGRRLGDVPDLTADPALAEKELGFHASQDLETMCRDLWNWQTKNPEGY
;
A
#
# COMPACT_ATOMS: atom_id res chain seq x y z
N SER A 1 -11.40 24.08 -13.03
CA SER A 1 -11.17 24.53 -14.42
C SER A 1 -11.91 23.56 -15.36
N GLU A 2 -11.96 23.83 -16.66
CA GLU A 2 -12.45 22.84 -17.65
C GLU A 2 -11.55 21.60 -17.67
N GLN A 3 -10.23 21.81 -17.52
CA GLN A 3 -9.23 20.77 -17.29
C GLN A 3 -9.52 19.87 -16.08
N ASP A 4 -9.98 20.44 -14.96
CA ASP A 4 -10.35 19.66 -13.77
C ASP A 4 -11.63 18.83 -14.02
N ARG A 5 -12.53 19.30 -14.89
CA ARG A 5 -13.74 18.56 -15.28
C ARG A 5 -13.41 17.43 -16.25
N ASP A 6 -12.54 17.66 -17.22
CA ASP A 6 -12.07 16.64 -18.15
C ASP A 6 -11.25 15.56 -17.41
N SER A 7 -10.46 15.94 -16.39
CA SER A 7 -9.78 14.98 -15.50
C SER A 7 -10.73 14.18 -14.59
N ALA A 8 -12.02 14.53 -14.57
CA ALA A 8 -13.04 13.83 -13.80
C ALA A 8 -13.85 12.82 -14.65
N GLU A 9 -13.60 12.71 -15.96
CA GLU A 9 -14.14 11.63 -16.77
C GLU A 9 -13.33 10.35 -16.53
N ILE A 10 -13.89 9.45 -15.72
CA ILE A 10 -13.27 8.17 -15.38
C ILE A 10 -13.99 7.07 -16.16
N ASP A 11 -13.27 6.46 -17.10
CA ASP A 11 -13.71 5.23 -17.73
C ASP A 11 -13.57 4.05 -16.76
N VAL A 12 -14.69 3.39 -16.44
CA VAL A 12 -14.72 2.26 -15.50
C VAL A 12 -14.97 0.96 -16.26
N PHE A 13 -14.09 -0.02 -16.06
CA PHE A 13 -14.25 -1.38 -16.56
C PHE A 13 -14.30 -2.37 -15.39
N THR A 14 -15.35 -3.17 -15.33
CA THR A 14 -15.39 -4.32 -14.43
C THR A 14 -14.69 -5.50 -15.08
N GLY A 15 -13.68 -6.05 -14.44
CA GLY A 15 -12.93 -7.20 -14.95
C GLY A 15 -12.00 -7.78 -13.90
N ASP A 16 -11.45 -8.95 -14.20
CA ASP A 16 -10.51 -9.67 -13.35
C ASP A 16 -9.14 -9.73 -14.01
N LEU A 17 -8.08 -9.27 -13.32
CA LEU A 17 -6.73 -9.29 -13.88
C LEU A 17 -6.16 -10.69 -14.09
N THR A 18 -6.78 -11.73 -13.52
CA THR A 18 -6.42 -13.13 -13.78
C THR A 18 -7.03 -13.66 -15.08
N LYS A 19 -7.92 -12.90 -15.73
CA LYS A 19 -8.58 -13.23 -16.99
C LYS A 19 -7.98 -12.41 -18.14
N PRO A 20 -7.22 -13.03 -19.05
CA PRO A 20 -6.56 -12.31 -20.15
C PRO A 20 -7.50 -11.45 -21.00
N GLU A 21 -8.72 -11.93 -21.24
CA GLU A 21 -9.73 -11.26 -22.04
C GLU A 21 -10.23 -9.95 -21.40
N ASP A 22 -10.33 -9.89 -20.07
CA ASP A 22 -10.77 -8.70 -19.36
C ASP A 22 -9.71 -7.60 -19.43
N VAL A 23 -8.43 -7.96 -19.26
CA VAL A 23 -7.31 -7.02 -19.39
C VAL A 23 -7.20 -6.53 -20.83
N ARG A 24 -7.20 -7.43 -21.81
CA ARG A 24 -7.09 -7.08 -23.23
C ARG A 24 -8.21 -6.15 -23.69
N ARG A 25 -9.46 -6.38 -23.25
CA ARG A 25 -10.60 -5.51 -23.59
C ARG A 25 -10.36 -4.04 -23.26
N VAL A 26 -9.69 -3.76 -22.14
CA VAL A 26 -9.33 -2.38 -21.76
C VAL A 26 -8.28 -1.82 -22.72
N PHE A 27 -7.20 -2.57 -22.96
CA PHE A 27 -6.14 -2.13 -23.88
C PHE A 27 -6.62 -2.00 -25.33
N ASP A 28 -7.54 -2.86 -25.79
CA ASP A 28 -8.16 -2.78 -27.12
C ASP A 28 -8.94 -1.48 -27.33
N LYS A 29 -9.61 -0.97 -26.29
CA LYS A 29 -10.36 0.30 -26.39
C LYS A 29 -9.44 1.47 -26.75
N TYR A 30 -8.24 1.52 -26.17
CA TYR A 30 -7.30 2.62 -26.38
C TYR A 30 -6.28 2.36 -27.50
N GLY A 31 -6.09 1.09 -27.89
CA GLY A 31 -5.14 0.68 -28.91
C GLY A 31 -3.68 0.72 -28.42
N LYS A 32 -2.77 0.35 -29.33
CA LYS A 32 -1.32 0.36 -29.04
C LYS A 32 -0.83 1.78 -28.76
N GLY A 33 -0.09 1.95 -27.68
CA GLY A 33 0.41 3.26 -27.22
C GLY A 33 -0.68 4.19 -26.65
N GLY A 34 -1.95 3.77 -26.62
CA GLY A 34 -3.05 4.59 -26.12
C GLY A 34 -3.08 4.73 -24.59
N ILE A 35 -2.47 3.78 -23.87
CA ILE A 35 -2.27 3.85 -22.41
C ILE A 35 -0.80 4.20 -22.15
N TRP A 36 -0.57 5.37 -21.56
CA TRP A 36 0.78 5.88 -21.28
C TRP A 36 1.52 5.07 -20.20
N GLY A 37 0.82 4.58 -19.19
CA GLY A 37 1.39 3.82 -18.08
C GLY A 37 0.31 3.24 -17.18
N VAL A 38 0.70 2.33 -16.28
CA VAL A 38 -0.21 1.62 -15.38
C VAL A 38 0.19 1.78 -13.92
N ILE A 39 -0.78 2.11 -13.07
CA ILE A 39 -0.68 1.94 -11.61
C ILE A 39 -1.33 0.60 -11.25
N HIS A 40 -0.55 -0.38 -10.80
CA HIS A 40 -1.03 -1.72 -10.45
C HIS A 40 -1.24 -1.87 -8.93
N VAL A 41 -2.46 -1.62 -8.48
CA VAL A 41 -2.91 -1.72 -7.07
C VAL A 41 -3.67 -3.01 -6.74
N ALA A 42 -4.04 -3.81 -7.74
CA ALA A 42 -4.93 -4.96 -7.56
C ALA A 42 -4.18 -6.15 -6.93
N ALA A 43 -4.61 -6.57 -5.74
CA ALA A 43 -4.10 -7.76 -5.05
C ALA A 43 -5.04 -8.18 -3.91
N TYR A 44 -5.05 -9.46 -3.57
CA TYR A 44 -5.45 -9.87 -2.22
C TYR A 44 -4.39 -9.42 -1.22
N LYS A 45 -4.83 -8.83 -0.10
CA LYS A 45 -3.96 -8.09 0.83
C LYS A 45 -3.93 -8.61 2.27
N ALA A 46 -4.82 -9.52 2.66
CA ALA A 46 -4.92 -9.94 4.06
C ALA A 46 -3.81 -10.94 4.43
N VAL A 47 -2.90 -10.54 5.32
CA VAL A 47 -1.75 -11.38 5.75
C VAL A 47 -2.20 -12.68 6.41
N GLY A 48 -3.20 -12.63 7.31
CA GLY A 48 -3.71 -13.81 8.00
C GLY A 48 -4.29 -14.85 7.04
N GLU A 49 -5.26 -14.43 6.23
CA GLU A 49 -5.92 -15.27 5.22
C GLU A 49 -4.93 -15.86 4.21
N SER A 50 -3.87 -15.12 3.84
CA SER A 50 -2.86 -15.62 2.90
C SER A 50 -2.16 -16.90 3.36
N SER A 51 -2.08 -17.13 4.68
CA SER A 51 -1.52 -18.36 5.25
C SER A 51 -2.51 -19.53 5.20
N GLU A 52 -3.81 -19.25 5.13
CA GLU A 52 -4.88 -20.24 5.07
C GLU A 52 -5.16 -20.70 3.63
N ILE A 53 -5.12 -19.78 2.67
CA ILE A 53 -5.38 -20.04 1.24
C ILE A 53 -4.22 -19.60 0.32
N PRO A 54 -3.00 -20.15 0.52
CA PRO A 54 -1.80 -19.65 -0.13
C PRO A 54 -1.83 -19.73 -1.66
N LEU A 55 -2.37 -20.82 -2.23
CA LEU A 55 -2.44 -20.99 -3.68
C LEU A 55 -3.31 -19.93 -4.35
N THR A 56 -4.40 -19.51 -3.69
CA THR A 56 -5.26 -18.42 -4.16
C THR A 56 -4.49 -17.11 -4.24
N TYR A 57 -3.66 -16.81 -3.24
CA TYR A 57 -2.85 -15.60 -3.22
C TYR A 57 -1.77 -15.59 -4.31
N TYR A 58 -1.07 -16.71 -4.52
CA TYR A 58 -0.07 -16.79 -5.60
C TYR A 58 -0.72 -16.70 -6.98
N ALA A 59 -1.79 -17.46 -7.22
CA ALA A 59 -2.52 -17.45 -8.49
C ALA A 59 -3.12 -16.06 -8.78
N ASN A 60 -3.63 -15.36 -7.77
CA ASN A 60 -4.14 -14.01 -7.96
C ASN A 60 -3.01 -13.00 -8.13
N ASN A 61 -2.16 -12.82 -7.12
CA ASN A 61 -1.24 -11.68 -7.08
C ASN A 61 -0.09 -11.81 -8.08
N VAL A 62 0.50 -12.99 -8.20
CA VAL A 62 1.67 -13.20 -9.07
C VAL A 62 1.25 -13.36 -10.52
N SER A 63 0.29 -14.26 -10.80
CA SER A 63 -0.14 -14.49 -12.18
C SER A 63 -0.83 -13.27 -12.80
N ALA A 64 -1.63 -12.51 -12.04
CA ALA A 64 -2.19 -11.24 -12.55
C ALA A 64 -1.10 -10.23 -12.92
N THR A 65 -0.02 -10.13 -12.13
CA THR A 65 1.09 -9.23 -12.42
C THR A 65 1.81 -9.63 -13.72
N VAL A 66 2.06 -10.93 -13.91
CA VAL A 66 2.65 -11.45 -15.15
C VAL A 66 1.75 -11.18 -16.35
N LEU A 67 0.46 -11.49 -16.25
CA LEU A 67 -0.51 -11.32 -17.32
C LEU A 67 -0.71 -9.85 -17.71
N LEU A 68 -0.77 -8.96 -16.72
CA LEU A 68 -0.82 -7.52 -16.93
C LEU A 68 0.43 -7.03 -17.66
N ALA A 69 1.63 -7.40 -17.21
CA ALA A 69 2.88 -7.01 -17.86
C ALA A 69 3.00 -7.54 -19.30
N GLN A 70 2.56 -8.78 -19.56
CA GLN A 70 2.50 -9.34 -20.92
C GLN A 70 1.56 -8.54 -21.83
N THR A 71 0.37 -8.19 -21.33
CA THR A 71 -0.61 -7.40 -22.09
C THR A 71 -0.08 -5.99 -22.33
N MET A 72 0.42 -5.33 -21.30
CA MET A 72 1.11 -4.05 -21.39
C MET A 72 2.20 -4.04 -22.48
N SER A 73 3.06 -5.07 -22.52
CA SER A 73 4.07 -5.23 -23.56
C SER A 73 3.47 -5.28 -24.97
N ALA A 74 2.42 -6.09 -25.18
CA ALA A 74 1.79 -6.27 -26.48
C ALA A 74 1.15 -4.99 -27.05
N TYR A 75 0.77 -4.06 -26.16
CA TYR A 75 0.16 -2.77 -26.50
C TYR A 75 1.11 -1.58 -26.32
N GLU A 76 2.42 -1.82 -26.20
CA GLU A 76 3.45 -0.77 -26.12
C GLU A 76 3.29 0.18 -24.92
N CYS A 77 2.66 -0.30 -23.84
CA CYS A 77 2.58 0.37 -22.55
C CYS A 77 3.67 -0.21 -21.62
N THR A 78 4.76 0.51 -21.37
CA THR A 78 5.96 -0.07 -20.73
C THR A 78 6.43 0.71 -19.49
N LYS A 79 5.53 1.53 -18.93
CA LYS A 79 5.72 2.29 -17.70
C LYS A 79 4.77 1.74 -16.62
N MET A 80 5.30 1.34 -15.47
CA MET A 80 4.50 0.81 -14.37
C MET A 80 4.87 1.42 -13.02
N VAL A 81 3.86 1.81 -12.24
CA VAL A 81 3.97 1.98 -10.79
C VAL A 81 3.32 0.77 -10.13
N TYR A 82 4.10 -0.01 -9.39
CA TYR A 82 3.63 -1.22 -8.73
C TYR A 82 3.40 -1.00 -7.24
N SER A 83 2.24 -1.43 -6.74
CA SER A 83 1.92 -1.44 -5.32
C SER A 83 2.62 -2.59 -4.60
N SER A 84 3.78 -2.31 -4.01
CA SER A 84 4.45 -3.23 -3.10
C SER A 84 4.05 -2.95 -1.63
N SER A 85 4.80 -3.49 -0.66
CA SER A 85 4.48 -3.40 0.76
C SER A 85 5.72 -3.57 1.61
N ALA A 86 5.81 -2.91 2.77
CA ALA A 86 6.85 -3.14 3.77
C ALA A 86 6.95 -4.60 4.24
N THR A 87 5.90 -5.42 4.03
CA THR A 87 5.93 -6.87 4.30
C THR A 87 6.99 -7.63 3.50
N VAL A 88 7.52 -7.05 2.41
CA VAL A 88 8.64 -7.63 1.65
C VAL A 88 9.92 -7.75 2.48
N TYR A 89 10.08 -6.93 3.52
CA TYR A 89 11.27 -6.93 4.39
C TYR A 89 11.24 -8.04 5.45
N GLY A 90 10.07 -8.62 5.74
CA GLY A 90 9.90 -9.56 6.86
C GLY A 90 10.23 -8.90 8.20
N THR A 91 11.07 -9.54 9.00
CA THR A 91 11.62 -8.98 10.24
C THR A 91 12.95 -8.28 9.97
N PRO A 92 12.96 -6.93 9.86
CA PRO A 92 14.15 -6.19 9.48
C PRO A 92 15.18 -6.14 10.63
N PRO A 93 16.49 -6.12 10.32
CA PRO A 93 17.54 -6.01 11.33
C PRO A 93 17.78 -4.57 11.81
N ILE A 94 17.32 -3.57 11.04
CA ILE A 94 17.55 -2.15 11.27
C ILE A 94 16.21 -1.42 11.19
N ILE A 95 15.98 -0.52 12.14
CA ILE A 95 14.84 0.40 12.19
C ILE A 95 15.41 1.82 12.40
N PRO A 96 14.97 2.84 11.64
CA PRO A 96 14.05 2.78 10.51
C PRO A 96 14.58 1.95 9.33
N ILE A 97 13.69 1.41 8.50
CA ILE A 97 14.01 0.39 7.49
C ILE A 97 14.39 1.06 6.16
N PRO A 98 15.66 0.99 5.71
CA PRO A 98 16.05 1.49 4.40
C PRO A 98 15.72 0.48 3.28
N GLU A 99 15.58 0.97 2.04
CA GLU A 99 15.30 0.13 0.86
C GLU A 99 16.42 -0.88 0.53
N SER A 100 17.62 -0.65 1.06
CA SER A 100 18.76 -1.57 0.99
C SER A 100 18.59 -2.82 1.87
N THR A 101 17.55 -2.86 2.72
CA THR A 101 17.22 -4.04 3.53
C THR A 101 16.86 -5.21 2.62
N PRO A 102 17.50 -6.40 2.81
CA PRO A 102 17.19 -7.57 2.01
C PRO A 102 15.71 -7.98 2.10
N LEU A 103 15.13 -8.37 0.96
CA LEU A 103 13.75 -8.84 0.90
C LEU A 103 13.64 -10.26 1.46
N LYS A 104 12.97 -10.42 2.61
CA LYS A 104 12.84 -11.68 3.35
C LYS A 104 11.45 -11.84 3.94
N ALA A 105 10.43 -11.79 3.08
CA ALA A 105 9.04 -11.86 3.52
C ALA A 105 8.69 -13.13 4.33
N ASP A 106 8.11 -12.92 5.52
CA ASP A 106 7.68 -14.00 6.42
C ASP A 106 6.31 -14.57 6.04
N SER A 107 5.42 -13.74 5.48
CA SER A 107 4.04 -14.12 5.11
C SER A 107 3.90 -14.51 3.64
N VAL A 108 2.86 -15.29 3.32
CA VAL A 108 2.53 -15.66 1.93
C VAL A 108 2.22 -14.41 1.10
N TYR A 109 1.38 -13.51 1.60
CA TYR A 109 1.13 -12.21 0.96
C TYR A 109 2.45 -11.46 0.66
N GLY A 110 3.33 -11.32 1.64
CA GLY A 110 4.62 -10.65 1.46
C GLY A 110 5.49 -11.33 0.39
N ARG A 111 5.50 -12.67 0.35
CA ARG A 111 6.23 -13.44 -0.69
C ARG A 111 5.65 -13.18 -2.08
N THR A 112 4.34 -13.04 -2.23
CA THR A 112 3.75 -12.64 -3.53
C THR A 112 4.24 -11.27 -4.00
N LYS A 113 4.43 -10.31 -3.07
CA LYS A 113 4.98 -8.99 -3.37
C LYS A 113 6.46 -9.06 -3.76
N VAL A 114 7.26 -9.84 -3.03
CA VAL A 114 8.68 -10.10 -3.39
C VAL A 114 8.78 -10.71 -4.79
N MET A 115 8.02 -11.78 -5.08
CA MET A 115 8.03 -12.41 -6.40
C MET A 115 7.65 -11.44 -7.51
N SER A 116 6.64 -10.59 -7.28
CA SER A 116 6.22 -9.59 -8.26
C SER A 116 7.29 -8.52 -8.48
N GLU A 117 7.95 -8.05 -7.42
CA GLU A 117 9.11 -7.15 -7.54
C GLU A 117 10.25 -7.79 -8.33
N THR A 118 10.58 -9.07 -8.06
CA THR A 118 11.61 -9.81 -8.80
C THR A 118 11.26 -9.94 -10.27
N ILE A 119 10.02 -10.32 -10.61
CA ILE A 119 9.57 -10.44 -12.01
C ILE A 119 9.68 -9.10 -12.74
N LEU A 120 9.28 -7.99 -12.10
CA LEU A 120 9.34 -6.66 -12.70
C LEU A 120 10.78 -6.16 -12.85
N GLN A 121 11.65 -6.49 -11.90
CA GLN A 121 13.08 -6.22 -11.99
C GLN A 121 13.71 -6.98 -13.17
N ASP A 122 13.46 -8.29 -13.26
CA ASP A 122 13.96 -9.14 -14.36
C ASP A 122 13.44 -8.63 -15.73
N LEU A 123 12.19 -8.18 -15.81
CA LEU A 123 11.63 -7.59 -17.02
C LEU A 123 12.39 -6.32 -17.43
N CYS A 124 12.62 -5.40 -16.48
CA CYS A 124 13.43 -4.21 -16.72
C CYS A 124 14.90 -4.55 -17.07
N HIS A 125 15.48 -5.63 -16.55
CA HIS A 125 16.80 -6.12 -16.94
C HIS A 125 16.83 -6.67 -18.36
N SER A 126 15.77 -7.39 -18.77
CA SER A 126 15.70 -7.98 -20.11
C SER A 126 15.50 -6.95 -21.22
N GLU A 127 14.81 -5.84 -20.92
CA GLU A 127 14.45 -4.80 -21.89
C GLU A 127 14.72 -3.37 -21.34
N PRO A 128 15.98 -3.02 -21.01
CA PRO A 128 16.34 -1.81 -20.24
C PRO A 128 16.04 -0.47 -20.93
N GLU A 129 15.95 -0.47 -22.26
CA GLU A 129 15.57 0.73 -23.01
C GLU A 129 14.06 0.91 -23.12
N ARG A 130 13.29 -0.15 -22.90
CA ARG A 130 11.85 -0.17 -23.15
C ARG A 130 11.04 -0.08 -21.85
N TRP A 131 11.42 -0.84 -20.83
CA TRP A 131 10.65 -0.94 -19.58
C TRP A 131 11.17 -0.01 -18.50
N ARG A 132 10.22 0.62 -17.78
CA ARG A 132 10.48 1.42 -16.59
C ARG A 132 9.46 1.07 -15.52
N THR A 133 9.94 0.71 -14.33
CA THR A 133 9.07 0.33 -13.23
C THR A 133 9.53 0.95 -11.92
N ILE A 134 8.58 1.51 -11.17
CA ILE A 134 8.78 1.94 -9.79
C ILE A 134 7.88 1.11 -8.87
N SER A 135 8.48 0.39 -7.94
CA SER A 135 7.77 -0.31 -6.88
C SER A 135 7.65 0.57 -5.64
N LEU A 136 6.43 0.87 -5.22
CA LEU A 136 6.19 1.67 -4.02
C LEU A 136 5.86 0.72 -2.86
N ARG A 137 6.76 0.65 -1.87
CA ARG A 137 6.63 -0.19 -0.68
C ARG A 137 5.87 0.58 0.40
N TYR A 138 4.55 0.39 0.43
CA TYR A 138 3.71 1.06 1.42
C TYR A 138 3.93 0.48 2.80
N PHE A 139 3.91 1.34 3.81
CA PHE A 139 3.85 0.93 5.21
C PHE A 139 2.39 0.70 5.63
N ASN A 140 1.81 1.52 6.50
CA ASN A 140 0.44 1.35 6.96
C ASN A 140 -0.45 2.51 6.52
N PRO A 141 -1.12 2.42 5.35
CA PRO A 141 -2.06 3.44 4.90
C PRO A 141 -3.20 3.65 5.91
N ALA A 142 -3.58 4.90 6.13
CA ALA A 142 -4.58 5.32 7.09
C ALA A 142 -5.31 6.60 6.68
N GLY A 143 -6.34 6.97 7.44
CA GLY A 143 -7.17 8.13 7.15
C GLY A 143 -8.18 7.88 6.04
N ALA A 144 -8.70 8.96 5.49
CA ALA A 144 -9.65 8.96 4.40
C ALA A 144 -9.51 10.28 3.63
N HIS A 145 -10.25 10.44 2.54
CA HIS A 145 -10.29 11.76 1.89
C HIS A 145 -10.98 12.77 2.83
N PRO A 146 -10.47 14.01 2.99
CA PRO A 146 -10.97 14.98 3.97
C PRO A 146 -12.44 15.40 3.75
N SER A 147 -12.98 15.20 2.54
CA SER A 147 -14.42 15.38 2.28
C SER A 147 -15.30 14.44 3.12
N GLY A 148 -14.78 13.29 3.53
CA GLY A 148 -15.54 12.20 4.15
C GLY A 148 -16.49 11.50 3.18
N ARG A 149 -16.30 11.66 1.86
CA ARG A 149 -17.09 11.00 0.81
C ARG A 149 -16.46 9.71 0.29
N ILE A 150 -15.17 9.52 0.51
CA ILE A 150 -14.47 8.28 0.18
C ILE A 150 -13.49 7.89 1.28
N GLY A 151 -13.42 6.60 1.59
CA GLY A 151 -12.54 6.00 2.58
C GLY A 151 -12.53 4.46 2.48
N GLU A 152 -11.84 3.80 3.39
CA GLU A 152 -11.77 2.32 3.43
C GLU A 152 -13.12 1.74 3.88
N ASP A 153 -13.70 0.84 3.06
CA ASP A 153 -14.88 0.02 3.39
C ASP A 153 -14.51 -1.47 3.32
N PRO A 154 -13.94 -2.04 4.40
CA PRO A 154 -13.60 -3.45 4.42
C PRO A 154 -14.88 -4.30 4.42
N LYS A 155 -14.91 -5.37 3.61
CA LYS A 155 -16.00 -6.34 3.64
C LYS A 155 -15.87 -7.26 4.87
N GLY A 156 -16.95 -7.43 5.60
CA GLY A 156 -16.97 -8.20 6.84
C GLY A 156 -16.25 -7.48 7.98
N ARG A 157 -15.68 -8.26 8.91
CA ARG A 157 -14.96 -7.70 10.06
C ARG A 157 -13.58 -7.17 9.61
N PRO A 158 -13.21 -5.92 9.94
CA PRO A 158 -11.90 -5.41 9.56
C PRO A 158 -10.74 -6.18 10.20
N GLY A 159 -9.74 -6.52 9.38
CA GLY A 159 -8.48 -7.11 9.84
C GLY A 159 -7.44 -6.07 10.31
N ASN A 160 -7.59 -4.81 9.89
CA ASN A 160 -6.69 -3.71 10.23
C ASN A 160 -7.21 -2.89 11.42
N LEU A 161 -6.29 -2.35 12.24
CA LEU A 161 -6.59 -1.72 13.53
C LEU A 161 -7.48 -0.47 13.42
N LEU A 162 -7.12 0.48 12.56
CA LEU A 162 -7.84 1.75 12.45
C LEU A 162 -9.30 1.59 11.96
N PRO A 163 -9.59 0.85 10.86
CA PRO A 163 -10.97 0.57 10.48
C PRO A 163 -11.74 -0.18 11.58
N LEU A 164 -11.11 -1.15 12.26
CA LEU A 164 -11.74 -1.85 13.38
C LEU A 164 -12.15 -0.88 14.50
N LEU A 165 -11.25 0.03 14.91
CA LEU A 165 -11.54 1.04 15.93
C LEU A 165 -12.67 1.98 15.48
N SER A 166 -12.67 2.44 14.23
CA SER A 166 -13.72 3.31 13.70
C SER A 166 -15.09 2.62 13.65
N GLN A 167 -15.14 1.35 13.27
CA GLN A 167 -16.37 0.57 13.24
C GLN A 167 -16.85 0.18 14.65
N MET A 168 -15.93 -0.06 15.59
CA MET A 168 -16.27 -0.17 17.01
C MET A 168 -16.87 1.16 17.49
N ALA A 169 -16.28 2.31 17.11
CA ALA A 169 -16.76 3.63 17.52
C ALA A 169 -18.17 3.95 17.07
N ILE A 170 -18.48 3.71 15.80
CA ILE A 170 -19.84 3.90 15.25
C ILE A 170 -20.83 2.82 15.70
N GLY A 171 -20.33 1.73 16.31
CA GLY A 171 -21.15 0.63 16.82
C GLY A 171 -21.51 -0.43 15.79
N ARG A 172 -20.88 -0.44 14.61
CA ARG A 172 -21.01 -1.50 13.59
C ARG A 172 -20.37 -2.81 14.06
N VAL A 173 -19.18 -2.72 14.65
CA VAL A 173 -18.54 -3.84 15.37
C VAL A 173 -18.95 -3.80 16.83
N LYS A 174 -19.53 -4.91 17.32
CA LYS A 174 -20.14 -5.02 18.66
C LYS A 174 -19.19 -5.57 19.74
N ASP A 175 -17.91 -5.72 19.44
CA ASP A 175 -16.92 -6.19 20.41
C ASP A 175 -16.87 -5.29 21.65
N SER A 176 -16.90 -5.91 22.82
CA SER A 176 -16.82 -5.21 24.11
C SER A 176 -15.43 -4.66 24.43
N GLU A 177 -14.40 -5.20 23.79
CA GLU A 177 -12.99 -4.87 24.01
C GLU A 177 -12.17 -5.06 22.73
N LEU A 178 -11.14 -4.25 22.56
CA LEU A 178 -10.10 -4.44 21.57
C LEU A 178 -9.07 -5.46 22.10
N LYS A 179 -8.85 -6.54 21.36
CA LYS A 179 -7.76 -7.47 21.63
C LYS A 179 -6.44 -6.86 21.13
N VAL A 180 -5.49 -6.67 22.04
CA VAL A 180 -4.14 -6.17 21.75
C VAL A 180 -3.17 -7.35 21.78
N PHE A 181 -2.51 -7.62 20.66
CA PHE A 181 -1.61 -8.77 20.53
C PHE A 181 -0.23 -8.42 21.11
N SER A 182 0.07 -8.99 22.27
CA SER A 182 1.28 -8.76 23.07
C SER A 182 1.47 -7.33 23.58
N ASN A 183 2.18 -7.24 24.71
CA ASN A 183 2.74 -6.03 25.30
C ASN A 183 4.17 -6.29 25.80
N ASP A 184 4.88 -7.23 25.18
CA ASP A 184 6.20 -7.72 25.61
C ASP A 184 7.27 -7.64 24.49
N TYR A 185 7.00 -6.88 23.43
CA TYR A 185 8.00 -6.55 22.41
C TYR A 185 9.00 -5.51 22.92
N PRO A 186 10.22 -5.43 22.34
CA PRO A 186 11.21 -4.42 22.69
C PRO A 186 10.86 -3.05 22.06
N THR A 187 9.64 -2.56 22.28
CA THR A 187 9.12 -1.26 21.84
C THR A 187 8.78 -0.42 23.08
N HIS A 188 8.51 0.87 22.90
CA HIS A 188 8.38 1.81 24.02
C HIS A 188 7.22 1.51 25.00
N ASP A 189 6.20 0.76 24.57
CA ASP A 189 5.06 0.34 25.41
C ASP A 189 4.79 -1.18 25.35
N GLY A 190 5.72 -1.93 24.73
CA GLY A 190 5.65 -3.37 24.55
C GLY A 190 4.74 -3.86 23.43
N THR A 191 3.94 -2.99 22.79
CA THR A 191 3.06 -3.37 21.68
C THR A 191 3.74 -3.16 20.32
N CYS A 192 3.23 -3.79 19.26
CA CYS A 192 3.76 -3.59 17.91
C CYS A 192 3.73 -2.12 17.46
N VAL A 193 4.80 -1.68 16.81
CA VAL A 193 4.96 -0.35 16.23
C VAL A 193 4.82 -0.40 14.72
N ARG A 194 4.05 0.51 14.14
CA ARG A 194 3.84 0.64 12.68
C ARG A 194 3.94 2.10 12.26
N ASP A 195 4.51 2.34 11.09
CA ASP A 195 4.54 3.66 10.47
C ASP A 195 3.26 3.90 9.65
N TYR A 196 2.36 4.68 10.24
CA TYR A 196 1.10 5.05 9.59
C TYR A 196 1.31 6.23 8.63
N LEU A 197 0.78 6.08 7.42
CA LEU A 197 0.85 7.06 6.35
C LEU A 197 -0.56 7.45 5.90
N HIS A 198 -0.84 8.75 5.77
CA HIS A 198 -2.15 9.20 5.34
C HIS A 198 -2.39 8.81 3.87
N VAL A 199 -3.58 8.30 3.55
CA VAL A 199 -3.91 7.77 2.21
C VAL A 199 -3.79 8.83 1.11
N MET A 200 -4.03 10.11 1.44
CA MET A 200 -3.80 11.22 0.51
C MET A 200 -2.32 11.50 0.24
N ASP A 201 -1.45 11.38 1.24
CA ASP A 201 0.00 11.48 1.03
C ASP A 201 0.46 10.29 0.17
N LEU A 202 -0.04 9.09 0.47
CA LEU A 202 0.22 7.90 -0.35
C LEU A 202 -0.21 8.08 -1.82
N ALA A 203 -1.40 8.64 -2.06
CA ALA A 203 -1.88 8.94 -3.40
C ALA A 203 -0.97 9.95 -4.13
N ALA A 204 -0.50 11.01 -3.43
CA ALA A 204 0.47 11.94 -3.98
C ALA A 204 1.80 11.25 -4.33
N GLY A 205 2.25 10.28 -3.53
CA GLY A 205 3.42 9.46 -3.83
C GLY A 205 3.30 8.67 -5.15
N HIS A 206 2.10 8.30 -5.58
CA HIS A 206 1.89 7.67 -6.88
C HIS A 206 2.09 8.66 -8.03
N LEU A 207 1.61 9.89 -7.88
CA LEU A 207 1.78 10.94 -8.88
C LEU A 207 3.27 11.24 -9.07
N LEU A 208 4.01 11.40 -7.98
CA LEU A 208 5.46 11.59 -8.02
C LEU A 208 6.19 10.40 -8.68
N ALA A 209 5.72 9.18 -8.44
CA ALA A 209 6.26 7.99 -9.10
C ALA A 209 5.96 7.98 -10.61
N LEU A 210 4.76 8.39 -11.05
CA LEU A 210 4.46 8.55 -12.47
C LEU A 210 5.36 9.62 -13.11
N ASP A 211 5.52 10.78 -12.47
CA ASP A 211 6.42 11.84 -12.95
C ASP A 211 7.88 11.36 -13.05
N ALA A 212 8.32 10.48 -12.15
CA ALA A 212 9.64 9.86 -12.19
C ALA A 212 9.81 8.80 -13.29
N LEU A 213 8.72 8.24 -13.83
CA LEU A 213 8.77 7.33 -14.98
C LEU A 213 8.97 8.05 -16.31
N GLU A 214 8.82 9.38 -16.36
CA GLU A 214 9.04 10.13 -17.60
C GLU A 214 10.46 10.02 -18.14
N ASN A 215 10.57 10.10 -19.47
CA ASN A 215 11.87 9.92 -20.14
C ASN A 215 12.89 11.02 -19.79
N THR A 216 12.41 12.19 -19.37
CA THR A 216 13.20 13.38 -19.05
C THR A 216 13.59 13.48 -17.58
N ASN A 217 12.96 12.70 -16.70
CA ASN A 217 13.22 12.75 -15.26
C ASN A 217 14.25 11.70 -14.86
N HIS A 218 15.53 12.08 -14.89
CA HIS A 218 16.63 11.14 -14.69
C HIS A 218 16.89 10.79 -13.22
N VAL A 219 16.36 11.53 -12.23
CA VAL A 219 16.83 11.39 -10.83
C VAL A 219 16.61 9.98 -10.27
N ALA A 220 15.43 9.40 -10.48
CA ALA A 220 15.08 8.07 -9.96
C ALA A 220 15.96 6.94 -10.54
N PHE A 221 16.41 7.10 -11.78
CA PHE A 221 17.15 6.10 -12.55
C PHE A 221 18.62 6.47 -12.83
N ALA A 222 19.10 7.63 -12.37
CA ALA A 222 20.44 8.15 -12.69
C ALA A 222 21.57 7.34 -12.05
N ASN A 223 21.34 6.79 -10.86
CA ASN A 223 22.36 6.12 -10.05
C ASN A 223 22.07 4.63 -9.89
N LEU A 224 21.57 3.98 -10.94
CA LEU A 224 21.35 2.54 -10.93
C LEU A 224 22.67 1.78 -11.11
N PRO A 225 22.83 0.62 -10.46
CA PRO A 225 24.03 -0.21 -10.60
C PRO A 225 24.16 -0.82 -12.00
N ASP A 226 23.07 -0.86 -12.77
CA ASP A 226 22.99 -1.37 -14.13
C ASP A 226 22.01 -0.54 -14.98
N ARG A 227 21.74 -0.97 -16.22
CA ARG A 227 20.86 -0.25 -17.16
C ARG A 227 19.36 -0.49 -16.91
N ALA A 228 18.98 -1.39 -16.02
CA ALA A 228 17.58 -1.74 -15.79
C ALA A 228 16.88 -0.64 -15.01
N LYS A 229 15.87 -0.03 -15.64
CA LYS A 229 15.09 1.07 -15.05
C LYS A 229 14.02 0.53 -14.08
N TYR A 230 14.48 -0.21 -13.07
CA TYR A 230 13.69 -0.66 -11.93
C TYR A 230 14.19 0.05 -10.67
N LYS A 231 13.27 0.57 -9.85
CA LYS A 231 13.59 1.17 -8.56
C LYS A 231 12.47 0.91 -7.56
N ALA A 232 12.81 0.78 -6.29
CA ALA A 232 11.83 0.68 -5.22
C ALA A 232 12.01 1.83 -4.22
N TYR A 233 10.90 2.34 -3.70
CA TYR A 233 10.88 3.40 -2.69
C TYR A 233 9.96 3.02 -1.53
N ASN A 234 10.40 3.30 -0.32
CA ASN A 234 9.53 3.27 0.85
C ASN A 234 8.60 4.48 0.83
N LEU A 235 7.29 4.23 0.95
CA LEU A 235 6.33 5.28 1.25
C LEU A 235 5.84 5.09 2.69
N GLY A 236 6.46 5.84 3.58
CA GLY A 236 6.13 5.95 5.00
C GLY A 236 6.51 7.34 5.52
N ARG A 237 6.14 7.64 6.76
CA ARG A 237 6.44 8.93 7.41
C ARG A 237 7.77 8.90 8.18
N GLY A 238 8.31 7.71 8.43
CA GLY A 238 9.47 7.49 9.30
C GLY A 238 9.19 7.73 10.77
N LYS A 239 7.92 7.64 11.19
CA LYS A 239 7.49 7.82 12.57
C LYS A 239 6.59 6.67 13.00
N GLY A 240 7.18 5.67 13.64
CA GLY A 240 6.47 4.53 14.21
C GLY A 240 5.49 4.96 15.30
N GLN A 241 4.32 4.31 15.34
CA GLN A 241 3.28 4.47 16.36
C GLN A 241 2.90 3.09 16.90
N SER A 242 2.82 2.95 18.21
CA SER A 242 2.41 1.71 18.86
C SER A 242 0.91 1.45 18.75
N VAL A 243 0.46 0.27 19.16
CA VAL A 243 -0.98 -0.02 19.25
C VAL A 243 -1.69 0.96 20.20
N PHE A 244 -1.06 1.29 21.34
CA PHE A 244 -1.69 2.20 22.30
C PHE A 244 -1.66 3.66 21.84
N ASP A 245 -0.64 4.11 21.09
CA ASP A 245 -0.64 5.44 20.46
C ASP A 245 -1.89 5.61 19.57
N ILE A 246 -2.19 4.59 18.76
CA ILE A 246 -3.32 4.60 17.83
C ILE A 246 -4.66 4.57 18.57
N VAL A 247 -4.77 3.75 19.61
CA VAL A 247 -5.98 3.70 20.45
C VAL A 247 -6.24 5.07 21.09
N ASN A 248 -5.20 5.72 21.60
CA ASN A 248 -5.31 7.05 22.20
C ASN A 248 -5.70 8.12 21.17
N ALA A 249 -5.09 8.11 19.98
CA ALA A 249 -5.43 9.03 18.90
C ALA A 249 -6.88 8.83 18.42
N MET A 250 -7.33 7.58 18.28
CA MET A 250 -8.72 7.27 17.93
C MET A 250 -9.70 7.65 19.05
N LYS A 251 -9.33 7.49 20.32
CA LYS A 251 -10.14 7.97 21.45
C LYS A 251 -10.33 9.49 21.39
N LYS A 252 -9.27 10.24 21.08
CA LYS A 252 -9.34 11.70 20.87
C LYS A 252 -10.26 12.07 19.71
N ALA A 253 -10.16 11.36 18.58
CA ALA A 253 -10.96 11.64 17.39
C ALA A 253 -12.45 11.29 17.54
N THR A 254 -12.75 10.19 18.22
CA THR A 254 -14.12 9.63 18.31
C THR A 254 -14.86 9.98 19.59
N GLY A 255 -14.14 10.36 20.65
CA GLY A 255 -14.68 10.47 22.01
C GLY A 255 -15.00 9.13 22.67
N LYS A 256 -14.77 7.98 21.99
CA LYS A 256 -15.05 6.66 22.54
C LYS A 256 -13.90 6.16 23.40
N ASP A 257 -14.24 5.66 24.58
CA ASP A 257 -13.30 4.91 25.41
C ASP A 257 -13.22 3.45 24.96
N PHE A 258 -12.10 3.08 24.34
CA PHE A 258 -11.86 1.71 23.88
C PHE A 258 -11.25 0.88 25.01
N LYS A 259 -12.05 -0.04 25.58
CA LYS A 259 -11.50 -1.04 26.49
C LYS A 259 -10.55 -1.96 25.74
N THR A 260 -9.37 -2.20 26.29
CA THR A 260 -8.35 -3.07 25.69
C THR A 260 -8.13 -4.31 26.56
N ARG A 261 -7.82 -5.43 25.91
CA ARG A 261 -7.35 -6.65 26.57
C ARG A 261 -6.11 -7.15 25.86
N VAL A 262 -4.98 -7.19 26.57
CA VAL A 262 -3.76 -7.79 26.04
C VAL A 262 -3.93 -9.31 25.99
N ILE A 263 -3.60 -9.88 24.84
CA ILE A 263 -3.56 -11.33 24.59
C ILE A 263 -2.16 -11.73 24.10
N GLY A 264 -1.93 -13.02 23.91
CA GLY A 264 -0.64 -13.52 23.40
C GLY A 264 -0.26 -12.93 22.04
N ARG A 265 1.02 -13.12 21.66
CA ARG A 265 1.53 -12.70 20.34
C ARG A 265 0.73 -13.35 19.22
N ARG A 266 0.52 -12.60 18.13
CA ARG A 266 0.02 -13.17 16.87
C ARG A 266 1.21 -13.68 16.07
N LEU A 267 1.09 -14.89 15.53
CA LEU A 267 2.12 -15.45 14.65
C LEU A 267 2.34 -14.52 13.45
N GLY A 268 3.60 -14.19 13.17
CA GLY A 268 3.98 -13.32 12.05
C GLY A 268 3.97 -11.81 12.34
N ASP A 269 3.62 -11.39 13.56
CA ASP A 269 3.75 -9.97 13.93
C ASP A 269 5.22 -9.56 14.08
N VAL A 270 5.62 -8.61 13.24
CA VAL A 270 6.92 -7.94 13.34
C VAL A 270 6.84 -6.87 14.45
N PRO A 271 7.84 -6.76 15.35
CA PRO A 271 7.80 -5.81 16.46
C PRO A 271 7.66 -4.36 16.01
N ASP A 272 8.51 -3.92 15.08
CA ASP A 272 8.55 -2.55 14.56
C ASP A 272 8.68 -2.58 13.03
N LEU A 273 7.78 -1.88 12.35
CA LEU A 273 7.84 -1.63 10.92
C LEU A 273 7.76 -0.13 10.67
N THR A 274 8.89 0.56 10.83
CA THR A 274 9.03 1.99 10.58
C THR A 274 9.91 2.26 9.37
N ALA A 275 9.47 3.11 8.44
CA ALA A 275 10.20 3.38 7.20
C ALA A 275 11.39 4.30 7.42
N ASP A 276 12.47 4.11 6.67
CA ASP A 276 13.34 5.24 6.34
C ASP A 276 12.78 5.91 5.06
N PRO A 277 12.29 7.16 5.11
CA PRO A 277 11.74 7.86 3.95
C PRO A 277 12.81 8.59 3.11
N ALA A 278 14.08 8.62 3.55
CA ALA A 278 15.09 9.52 3.00
C ALA A 278 15.31 9.38 1.49
N LEU A 279 15.19 8.16 0.94
CA LEU A 279 15.39 7.92 -0.48
C LEU A 279 14.23 8.51 -1.31
N ALA A 280 12.99 8.32 -0.88
CA ALA A 280 11.82 8.88 -1.55
C ALA A 280 11.78 10.41 -1.45
N GLU A 281 12.15 10.98 -0.29
CA GLU A 281 12.32 12.43 -0.12
C GLU A 281 13.35 12.99 -1.11
N LYS A 282 14.51 12.35 -1.21
CA LYS A 282 15.62 12.81 -2.04
C LYS A 282 15.35 12.69 -3.53
N GLU A 283 14.83 11.55 -3.99
CA GLU A 283 14.73 11.24 -5.42
C GLU A 283 13.37 11.54 -6.02
N LEU A 284 12.29 11.49 -5.24
CA LEU A 284 10.93 11.79 -5.70
C LEU A 284 10.39 13.13 -5.18
N GLY A 285 11.02 13.74 -4.17
CA GLY A 285 10.45 14.89 -3.47
C GLY A 285 9.24 14.52 -2.60
N PHE A 286 9.11 13.24 -2.23
CA PHE A 286 7.97 12.74 -1.45
C PHE A 286 8.04 13.22 0.00
N HIS A 287 6.97 13.84 0.50
CA HIS A 287 6.85 14.25 1.90
C HIS A 287 5.50 13.81 2.49
N ALA A 288 5.56 13.05 3.59
CA ALA A 288 4.38 12.64 4.36
C ALA A 288 4.04 13.68 5.43
N SER A 289 3.21 14.66 5.05
CA SER A 289 2.93 15.83 5.88
C SER A 289 1.92 15.57 7.01
N GLN A 290 1.01 14.60 6.84
CA GLN A 290 -0.09 14.38 7.76
C GLN A 290 0.32 13.54 8.96
N ASP A 291 -0.15 13.91 10.14
CA ASP A 291 0.10 13.19 11.38
C ASP A 291 -1.01 12.19 11.74
N LEU A 292 -0.77 11.39 12.78
CA LEU A 292 -1.72 10.37 13.24
C LEU A 292 -3.07 10.98 13.66
N GLU A 293 -3.07 12.17 14.26
CA GLU A 293 -4.30 12.85 14.66
C GLU A 293 -5.16 13.20 13.45
N THR A 294 -4.54 13.72 12.39
CA THR A 294 -5.20 14.02 11.11
C THR A 294 -5.75 12.74 10.47
N MET A 295 -4.95 11.66 10.44
CA MET A 295 -5.43 10.36 9.95
C MET A 295 -6.66 9.86 10.71
N CYS A 296 -6.64 9.93 12.06
CA CYS A 296 -7.78 9.49 12.87
C CYS A 296 -9.02 10.38 12.66
N ARG A 297 -8.83 11.70 12.57
CA ARG A 297 -9.90 12.67 12.29
C ARG A 297 -10.57 12.38 10.95
N ASP A 298 -9.80 12.24 9.89
CA ASP A 298 -10.34 12.09 8.54
C ASP A 298 -10.99 10.72 8.36
N LEU A 299 -10.43 9.66 8.96
CA LEU A 299 -11.08 8.35 9.06
C LEU A 299 -12.43 8.44 9.80
N TRP A 300 -12.48 9.16 10.92
CA TRP A 300 -13.72 9.30 11.69
C TRP A 300 -14.78 10.12 10.94
N ASN A 301 -14.37 11.18 10.24
CA ASN A 301 -15.24 11.95 9.36
C ASN A 301 -15.83 11.09 8.23
N TRP A 302 -15.06 10.19 7.63
CA TRP A 302 -15.57 9.20 6.68
C TRP A 302 -16.57 8.25 7.35
N GLN A 303 -16.18 7.61 8.45
CA GLN A 303 -16.99 6.56 9.09
C GLN A 303 -18.32 7.10 9.67
N THR A 304 -18.36 8.35 10.13
CA THR A 304 -19.59 8.99 10.64
C THR A 304 -20.57 9.36 9.52
N LYS A 305 -20.06 9.80 8.37
CA LYS A 305 -20.89 10.11 7.19
C LYS A 305 -21.34 8.86 6.44
N ASN A 306 -20.63 7.75 6.61
CA ASN A 306 -20.90 6.48 5.92
C ASN A 306 -20.89 5.33 6.95
N PRO A 307 -21.89 5.26 7.86
CA PRO A 307 -21.88 4.31 8.97
C PRO A 307 -21.74 2.84 8.54
N GLU A 308 -22.29 2.49 7.37
CA GLU A 308 -22.26 1.13 6.82
C GLU A 308 -21.26 0.94 5.66
N GLY A 309 -20.48 1.97 5.32
CA GLY A 309 -19.64 1.97 4.12
C GLY A 309 -20.37 2.50 2.88
N TYR A 310 -19.93 2.06 1.69
CA TYR A 310 -20.58 2.38 0.41
C TYR A 310 -21.80 1.49 0.13
#